data_AF-A0A1F4AYF9-F1
#
_entry.id   AF-A0A1F4AYF9-F1
#
_cell.length_a   1.000
_cell.length_b   1.000
_cell.length_c   1.000
_cell.angle_alpha   90.00
_cell.angle_beta   90.00
_cell.angle_gamma   90.00
#
_symmetry.space_group_name_H-M   'P 1'
#
loop_
_entity.id
_entity.type
_entity.pdbx_description
1 polymer ?
#
loop_
_entity_poly.entity_id
_entity_poly.type
_entity_poly.pdbx_seq_one_letter_code
_entity_poly.pdbx_strand_id
1 'polypeptide(L)'
;MLEHAVRRAGSLETEALRAALSSLRAETPLGTYEVDTGGLQLGAHPVVVQIQGGRREIVWPQALATAKWRLPYPRWEERRIAK
;
A
#
# COMPACT_ATOMS: atom_id res chain seq x y z
N MET A 1 5.81 11.19 -5.70
CA MET A 1 6.36 10.34 -6.78
C MET A 1 6.24 10.98 -8.15
N LEU A 2 5.02 11.33 -8.61
CA LEU A 2 4.86 11.94 -9.94
C LEU A 2 5.70 13.22 -10.11
N GLU A 3 5.66 14.12 -9.14
CA GLU A 3 6.46 15.35 -9.14
C GLU A 3 7.97 15.08 -9.25
N HIS A 4 8.48 14.06 -8.56
CA HIS A 4 9.87 13.62 -8.70
C HIS A 4 10.17 13.06 -10.09
N ALA A 5 9.25 12.26 -10.67
CA ALA A 5 9.39 11.74 -12.02
C ALA A 5 9.41 12.85 -13.07
N VAL A 6 8.57 13.87 -12.92
CA VAL A 6 8.56 15.07 -13.78
C VAL A 6 9.90 15.79 -13.72
N ARG A 7 10.42 16.04 -12.51
CA ARG A 7 11.75 16.67 -12.34
C ARG A 7 12.87 15.87 -12.98
N ARG A 8 12.82 14.53 -12.88
CA ARG A 8 13.84 13.64 -13.45
C ARG A 8 13.74 13.52 -14.98
N ALA A 9 12.51 13.45 -15.51
CA ALA A 9 12.27 13.36 -16.94
C ALA A 9 12.48 14.70 -17.67
N GLY A 10 12.36 15.82 -16.95
CA GLY A 10 12.39 17.17 -17.56
C GLY A 10 11.24 17.41 -18.53
N SER A 11 10.17 16.60 -18.45
CA SER A 11 9.09 16.55 -19.42
C SER A 11 7.82 16.02 -18.77
N LEU A 12 6.67 16.36 -19.37
CA LEU A 12 5.37 15.78 -19.04
C LEU A 12 4.94 14.70 -20.04
N GLU A 13 5.78 14.39 -21.03
CA GLU A 13 5.51 13.35 -22.02
C GLU A 13 5.38 11.98 -21.35
N THR A 14 4.32 11.26 -21.71
CA THR A 14 3.92 10.02 -21.04
C THR A 14 5.03 8.97 -21.04
N GLU A 15 5.74 8.79 -22.15
CA GLU A 15 6.81 7.78 -22.25
C GLU A 15 8.03 8.15 -21.39
N ALA A 16 8.37 9.45 -21.35
CA ALA A 16 9.45 9.96 -20.51
C ALA A 16 9.12 9.77 -19.03
N LEU A 17 7.87 10.04 -18.64
CA LEU A 17 7.39 9.81 -17.28
C LEU A 17 7.37 8.32 -16.92
N ARG A 18 6.94 7.44 -17.84
CA ARG A 18 6.95 5.99 -17.62
C ARG A 18 8.38 5.50 -17.36
N ALA A 19 9.34 5.91 -18.17
CA ALA A 19 10.75 5.54 -17.99
C ALA A 19 11.35 6.09 -16.68
N ALA A 20 10.97 7.31 -16.29
CA ALA A 20 11.41 7.91 -15.03
C ALA A 20 10.82 7.18 -13.81
N LEU A 21 9.55 6.80 -13.87
CA LEU A 21 8.85 6.05 -12.82
C LEU A 21 9.33 4.60 -12.71
N SER A 22 9.57 3.92 -13.84
CA SER A 22 10.02 2.52 -13.84
C SER A 22 11.41 2.34 -13.25
N SER A 23 12.23 3.38 -13.26
CA SER A 23 13.59 3.39 -12.69
C SER A 23 13.67 4.10 -11.34
N LEU A 24 12.54 4.48 -10.74
CA LEU A 24 12.49 5.17 -9.45
C LEU A 24 12.43 4.16 -8.31
N ARG A 25 13.30 4.36 -7.31
CA ARG A 25 13.22 3.71 -6.00
C ARG A 25 13.09 4.77 -4.92
N ALA A 26 12.04 4.71 -4.10
CA ALA A 26 11.77 5.72 -3.07
C ALA A 26 11.08 5.15 -1.84
N GLU A 27 11.49 5.57 -0.64
CA GLU A 27 10.82 5.18 0.60
C GLU A 27 9.44 5.85 0.73
N THR A 28 8.43 5.10 1.15
CA THR A 28 7.08 5.61 1.41
C THR A 28 6.51 5.01 2.71
N PRO A 29 5.45 5.62 3.30
CA PRO A 29 4.79 5.04 4.47
C PRO A 29 4.20 3.63 4.24
N LEU A 30 4.00 3.21 2.99
CA LEU A 30 3.45 1.89 2.64
C LEU A 30 4.52 0.87 2.22
N GLY A 31 5.80 1.21 2.42
CA GLY A 31 6.96 0.47 1.95
C GLY A 31 7.70 1.19 0.83
N THR A 32 8.81 0.62 0.37
CA THR A 32 9.58 1.16 -0.74
C THR A 32 8.75 1.11 -2.02
N TYR A 33 8.65 2.21 -2.75
CA TYR A 33 8.19 2.22 -4.12
C TYR A 33 9.29 1.64 -5.02
N GLU A 34 8.97 0.54 -5.69
CA GLU A 34 9.79 -0.12 -6.69
C GLU A 34 8.86 -0.89 -7.63
N VAL A 35 9.07 -0.85 -8.94
CA VAL A 35 8.20 -1.54 -9.89
C VAL A 35 8.98 -2.46 -10.82
N ASP A 36 8.33 -3.53 -11.30
CA ASP A 36 8.86 -4.34 -12.38
C ASP A 36 8.70 -3.65 -13.76
N THR A 37 9.12 -4.35 -14.81
CA THR A 37 9.01 -3.86 -16.20
C THR A 37 7.57 -3.65 -16.67
N GLY A 38 6.60 -4.35 -16.07
CA GLY A 38 5.17 -4.18 -16.31
C GLY A 38 4.52 -3.10 -15.45
N GLY A 39 5.25 -2.50 -14.51
CA GLY A 39 4.73 -1.51 -13.55
C GLY A 39 4.14 -2.12 -12.28
N LEU A 40 4.28 -3.43 -12.05
CA LEU A 40 3.82 -4.07 -10.82
C LEU A 40 4.67 -3.59 -9.64
N GLN A 41 4.00 -3.14 -8.57
CA GLN A 41 4.67 -2.70 -7.35
C GLN A 41 5.28 -3.87 -6.58
N LEU A 42 6.59 -3.81 -6.34
CA LEU A 42 7.39 -4.87 -5.72
C LEU A 42 7.67 -4.64 -4.23
N GLY A 43 7.74 -3.38 -3.78
CA GLY A 43 8.12 -3.05 -2.39
C GLY A 43 6.94 -2.75 -1.45
N ALA A 44 5.71 -2.81 -1.95
CA ALA A 44 4.52 -2.67 -1.12
C ALA A 44 4.23 -3.93 -0.30
N HIS A 45 3.85 -3.75 0.96
CA HIS A 45 3.52 -4.83 1.88
C HIS A 45 2.03 -4.75 2.25
N PRO A 46 1.11 -5.24 1.38
CA PRO A 46 -0.32 -5.13 1.64
C PRO A 46 -0.72 -5.99 2.86
N VAL A 47 -1.61 -5.44 3.67
CA VAL A 47 -2.18 -6.11 4.84
C VAL A 47 -3.70 -6.15 4.76
N VAL A 48 -4.30 -7.20 5.29
CA VAL A 48 -5.75 -7.28 5.49
C VAL A 48 -6.05 -6.88 6.93
N VAL A 49 -6.94 -5.91 7.11
CA VAL A 49 -7.35 -5.41 8.43
C VAL A 49 -8.80 -5.78 8.71
N GLN A 50 -9.07 -6.19 9.94
CA GLN A 50 -10.42 -6.29 10.49
C GLN A 50 -10.56 -5.36 11.68
N ILE A 51 -11.71 -4.70 11.80
CA ILE A 51 -12.06 -4.00 13.04
C ILE A 51 -12.67 -5.01 14.00
N GLN A 52 -11.96 -5.31 15.08
CA GLN A 52 -12.37 -6.27 16.11
C GLN A 52 -12.40 -5.59 17.46
N GLY A 53 -13.55 -5.60 18.13
CA GLY A 53 -13.70 -4.96 19.46
C GLY A 53 -13.29 -3.49 19.45
N GLY A 54 -13.54 -2.79 18.34
CA GLY A 54 -13.18 -1.38 18.14
C GLY A 54 -11.70 -1.09 17.91
N ARG A 55 -10.86 -2.09 17.63
CA ARG A 55 -9.47 -1.89 17.20
C ARG A 55 -9.25 -2.35 15.78
N ARG A 56 -8.37 -1.67 15.06
CA ARG A 56 -7.87 -2.08 13.73
C ARG A 56 -6.82 -3.15 13.95
N GLU A 57 -7.17 -4.40 13.64
CA GLU A 57 -6.26 -5.54 13.77
C GLU A 57 -5.82 -6.02 12.38
N ILE A 58 -4.53 -6.23 12.19
CA ILE A 58 -4.01 -6.90 10.98
C ILE A 58 -4.29 -8.39 11.14
N VAL A 59 -4.97 -8.99 10.16
CA VAL A 59 -5.33 -10.42 10.18
C VAL A 59 -4.59 -11.24 9.15
N TRP A 60 -3.91 -10.59 8.19
CA TRP A 60 -3.08 -11.24 7.16
C TRP A 60 -2.09 -10.22 6.56
N PRO A 61 -0.88 -10.62 6.13
CA PRO A 61 -0.29 -11.97 6.22
C PRO A 61 0.03 -12.38 7.65
N GLN A 62 0.17 -13.69 7.88
CA GLN A 62 0.35 -14.24 9.23
C GLN A 62 1.59 -13.68 9.93
N ALA A 63 2.64 -13.36 9.17
CA ALA A 63 3.87 -12.75 9.70
C ALA A 63 3.65 -11.35 10.29
N LEU A 64 2.59 -10.64 9.87
CA LEU A 64 2.25 -9.28 10.34
C LEU A 64 0.95 -9.26 11.15
N ALA A 65 0.34 -10.43 11.41
CA ALA A 65 -0.97 -10.51 12.03
C ALA A 65 -0.92 -10.12 13.52
N THR A 66 -1.75 -9.15 13.90
CA THR A 66 -1.96 -8.75 15.30
C THR A 66 -3.13 -9.51 15.92
N ALA A 67 -4.03 -10.08 15.10
CA ALA A 67 -5.10 -10.96 15.54
C ALA A 67 -5.44 -12.01 14.47
N LYS A 68 -6.15 -13.08 14.86
CA LYS A 68 -6.77 -14.02 13.90
C LYS A 68 -7.99 -13.35 13.24
N TRP A 69 -8.27 -13.67 11.98
CA TRP A 69 -9.52 -13.26 11.35
C TRP A 69 -10.74 -13.86 12.06
N ARG A 70 -11.84 -13.11 12.12
CA ARG A 70 -13.13 -13.55 12.66
C ARG A 70 -14.16 -13.64 11.55
N LEU A 71 -14.88 -14.77 11.51
CA LEU A 71 -16.00 -15.03 10.61
C LEU A 71 -17.23 -15.46 11.44
N PRO A 72 -18.44 -14.93 11.15
CA PRO A 72 -18.70 -13.85 10.19
C PRO A 72 -18.01 -12.54 10.63
N TYR A 73 -17.56 -11.74 9.66
CA TYR A 73 -16.93 -10.45 9.95
C TYR A 73 -18.00 -9.52 10.57
N PRO A 74 -17.74 -8.79 11.68
CA PRO A 74 -18.75 -7.99 12.38
C PRO A 74 -19.54 -7.08 11.46
N ARG A 75 -20.78 -6.77 11.80
CA ARG A 75 -21.63 -5.86 11.01
C ARG A 75 -21.04 -4.44 11.01
N TRP A 76 -21.46 -3.60 10.08
CA TRP A 76 -20.88 -2.26 9.94
C TRP A 76 -20.98 -1.43 11.24
N GLU A 77 -22.11 -1.56 11.95
CA GLU A 77 -22.37 -0.85 13.21
C GLU A 77 -21.41 -1.28 14.35
N GLU A 78 -20.88 -2.50 14.27
CA GLU A 78 -19.98 -3.11 15.25
C GLU A 78 -18.50 -2.81 14.96
N ARG A 79 -18.19 -2.25 13.78
CA ARG A 79 -16.83 -1.88 13.33
C ARG A 79 -16.40 -0.47 13.79
N ARG A 80 -17.00 0.06 14.86
CA ARG A 80 -16.66 1.39 15.37
C ARG A 80 -15.31 1.37 16.07
N ILE A 81 -14.36 2.19 15.61
CA ILE A 81 -13.06 2.34 16.26
C ILE A 81 -13.27 3.03 17.62
N ALA A 82 -12.76 2.43 18.69
CA ALA A 82 -12.75 3.05 20.02
C ALA A 82 -11.95 4.36 19.97
N LYS A 83 -12.49 5.43 20.55
CA LYS A 83 -11.83 6.73 20.62
C LYS A 83 -10.64 6.69 21.58
#